data_AF-A0A6N4UUK3-F1
#
_entry.id   AF-A0A6N4UUK3-F1
#
_cell.length_a   1.000
_cell.length_b   1.000
_cell.length_c   1.000
_cell.angle_alpha   90.00
_cell.angle_beta   90.00
_cell.angle_gamma   90.00
#
_symmetry.space_group_name_H-M   'P 1'
#
loop_
_entity.id
_entity.type
_entity.pdbx_description
1 polymer ?
#
loop_
_entity_poly.entity_id
_entity_poly.type
_entity_poly.pdbx_seq_one_letter_code
_entity_poly.pdbx_strand_id
1 'polypeptide(L)'
;MTQLDGVFRREWGPVVATIARWSGDLTVAEDAVQEACAQALRVWPADGVPASPGAWLTTVARNRALDRLRRESSRPGKELAAVYEQVNASEDAELHPVRDDELRMMFTCAHPALDRSAQLALTLRLISGLTVTEIARAVLQSEAAVGQRITRAKNKIRQANIPLRVPPPELLAERTPHVLGCIYSVFTEGYWQCRAVKVRALLSTVEDFDGDGGCVVGAVDGAFSPVLGNGAFDHSGTRA
;
A
#
# COMPACT_ATOMS: atom_id res chain seq x y z
N MET A 1 -21.54 -1.58 13.48
CA MET A 1 -20.24 -0.99 13.09
C MET A 1 -19.65 -1.67 11.84
N THR A 2 -19.84 -2.98 11.65
CA THR A 2 -19.30 -3.80 10.54
C THR A 2 -19.60 -3.30 9.11
N GLN A 3 -20.70 -2.56 8.90
CA GLN A 3 -21.07 -2.06 7.57
C GLN A 3 -20.17 -0.91 7.09
N LEU A 4 -19.70 -0.05 7.99
CA LEU A 4 -18.84 1.10 7.64
C LEU A 4 -17.42 0.65 7.31
N ASP A 5 -16.90 -0.33 8.04
CA ASP A 5 -15.56 -0.89 7.79
C ASP A 5 -15.46 -1.49 6.38
N GLY A 6 -16.50 -2.20 5.92
CA GLY A 6 -16.55 -2.74 4.57
C GLY A 6 -16.60 -1.66 3.48
N VAL A 7 -17.29 -0.53 3.74
CA VAL A 7 -17.29 0.62 2.84
C VAL A 7 -15.90 1.25 2.78
N PHE A 8 -15.28 1.55 3.93
CA PHE A 8 -13.95 2.15 3.93
C PHE A 8 -12.90 1.26 3.27
N ARG A 9 -12.93 -0.06 3.52
CA ARG A 9 -11.97 -0.99 2.92
C ARG A 9 -12.12 -1.06 1.39
N ARG A 10 -13.34 -0.94 0.87
CA ARG A 10 -13.59 -0.91 -0.58
C ARG A 10 -13.18 0.42 -1.22
N GLU A 11 -13.50 1.55 -0.59
CA GLU A 11 -13.24 2.86 -1.17
C GLU A 11 -11.79 3.34 -0.94
N TRP A 12 -11.04 2.75 0.00
CA TRP A 12 -9.70 3.20 0.36
C TRP A 12 -8.73 3.26 -0.82
N GLY A 13 -8.51 2.13 -1.51
CA GLY A 13 -7.54 2.03 -2.61
C GLY A 13 -7.82 3.03 -3.74
N PRO A 14 -9.04 3.04 -4.29
CA PRO A 14 -9.42 3.99 -5.33
C PRO A 14 -9.27 5.46 -4.93
N VAL A 15 -9.73 5.83 -3.72
CA VAL A 15 -9.66 7.21 -3.24
C VAL A 15 -8.21 7.63 -3.01
N VAL A 16 -7.39 6.79 -2.36
CA VAL A 16 -5.95 7.07 -2.16
C VAL A 16 -5.23 7.22 -3.50
N ALA A 17 -5.51 6.35 -4.48
CA ALA A 17 -4.91 6.43 -5.81
C ALA A 17 -5.26 7.75 -6.52
N THR A 18 -6.54 8.12 -6.48
CA THR A 18 -7.04 9.37 -7.07
C THR A 18 -6.36 10.59 -6.45
N ILE A 19 -6.32 10.66 -5.11
CA ILE A 19 -5.69 11.79 -4.41
C ILE A 19 -4.18 11.79 -4.61
N ALA A 20 -3.52 10.62 -4.67
CA ALA A 20 -2.08 10.53 -4.94
C ALA A 20 -1.72 11.03 -6.34
N ARG A 21 -2.53 10.73 -7.35
CA ARG A 21 -2.33 11.26 -8.71
C ARG A 21 -2.42 12.78 -8.70
N TRP A 22 -3.46 13.30 -8.06
CA TRP A 22 -3.74 14.73 -8.00
C TRP A 22 -2.72 15.51 -7.16
N SER A 23 -2.28 14.98 -6.01
CA SER A 23 -1.33 15.66 -5.12
C SER A 23 0.13 15.45 -5.52
N GLY A 24 0.44 14.36 -6.22
CA GLY A 24 1.80 13.91 -6.53
C GLY A 24 2.57 13.36 -5.32
N ASP A 25 1.94 13.21 -4.14
CA ASP A 25 2.59 12.73 -2.91
C ASP A 25 1.72 11.69 -2.18
N LEU A 26 2.24 10.47 -2.05
CA LEU A 26 1.58 9.33 -1.40
C LEU A 26 1.35 9.53 0.10
N THR A 27 2.15 10.36 0.76
CA THR A 27 1.98 10.69 2.18
C THR A 27 0.83 11.66 2.34
N VAL A 28 0.81 12.72 1.52
CA VAL A 28 -0.29 13.70 1.53
C VAL A 28 -1.62 13.02 1.21
N ALA A 29 -1.63 12.12 0.22
CA ALA A 29 -2.83 11.41 -0.17
C ALA A 29 -3.35 10.49 0.94
N GLU A 30 -2.49 9.64 1.49
CA GLU A 30 -2.90 8.72 2.56
C GLU A 30 -3.44 9.47 3.79
N ASP A 31 -2.73 10.51 4.23
CA ASP A 31 -3.13 11.28 5.42
C ASP A 31 -4.48 11.99 5.18
N ALA A 32 -4.68 12.56 3.99
CA ALA A 32 -5.92 13.23 3.64
C ALA A 32 -7.12 12.27 3.58
N VAL A 33 -6.92 11.05 3.06
CA VAL A 33 -7.97 10.01 3.06
C VAL A 33 -8.26 9.52 4.47
N GLN A 34 -7.25 9.34 5.32
CA GLN A 34 -7.48 9.00 6.74
C GLN A 34 -8.34 10.06 7.44
N GLU A 35 -8.05 11.34 7.19
CA GLU A 35 -8.82 12.44 7.77
C GLU A 35 -10.26 12.50 7.22
N ALA A 36 -10.44 12.19 5.94
CA ALA A 36 -11.76 12.05 5.33
C ALA A 36 -12.56 10.89 5.95
N CYS A 37 -11.96 9.72 6.15
CA CYS A 37 -12.59 8.60 6.85
C CYS A 37 -12.94 8.97 8.31
N ALA A 38 -12.05 9.68 9.01
CA ALA A 38 -12.33 10.16 10.36
C ALA A 38 -13.51 11.15 10.40
N GLN A 39 -13.66 11.99 9.37
CA GLN A 39 -14.82 12.86 9.22
C GLN A 39 -16.10 12.08 8.90
N ALA A 40 -16.03 11.09 8.01
CA ALA A 40 -17.15 10.21 7.70
C ALA A 40 -17.69 9.51 8.96
N LEU A 41 -16.79 9.02 9.84
CA LEU A 41 -17.16 8.40 11.11
C LEU A 41 -17.92 9.34 12.06
N ARG A 42 -17.77 10.66 11.92
CA ARG A 42 -18.53 11.64 12.71
C ARG A 42 -19.86 12.04 12.06
N VAL A 43 -19.89 12.14 10.73
CA VAL A 43 -21.01 12.69 9.97
C VAL A 43 -22.05 11.62 9.61
N TRP A 44 -21.60 10.47 9.06
CA TRP A 44 -22.50 9.45 8.54
C TRP A 44 -23.42 8.78 9.57
N PRO A 45 -23.08 8.66 10.87
CA PRO A 45 -24.03 8.16 11.86
C PRO A 45 -25.28 9.04 12.02
N ALA A 46 -25.17 10.36 11.79
CA ALA A 46 -26.28 11.29 11.91
C ALA A 46 -27.00 11.49 10.56
N ASP A 47 -26.24 11.67 9.48
CA ASP A 47 -26.79 12.06 8.16
C ASP A 47 -27.03 10.86 7.23
N GLY A 48 -26.62 9.66 7.65
CA GLY A 48 -26.60 8.47 6.82
C GLY A 48 -25.37 8.37 5.91
N VAL A 49 -25.16 7.17 5.34
CA VAL A 49 -24.09 6.94 4.36
C VAL A 49 -24.55 7.48 3.00
N PRO A 50 -23.77 8.35 2.33
CA PRO A 50 -24.10 8.87 1.01
C PRO A 50 -24.29 7.76 -0.04
N ALA A 51 -25.07 8.03 -1.09
CA ALA A 51 -25.27 7.10 -2.20
C ALA A 51 -23.97 6.70 -2.91
N SER A 52 -22.98 7.61 -2.96
CA SER A 52 -21.63 7.34 -3.45
C SER A 52 -20.60 7.70 -2.37
N PRO A 53 -20.22 6.74 -1.50
CA PRO A 53 -19.23 6.98 -0.43
C PRO A 53 -17.85 7.37 -0.97
N GLY A 54 -17.40 6.74 -2.07
CA GLY A 54 -16.11 7.04 -2.68
C GLY A 54 -15.99 8.47 -3.21
N ALA A 55 -17.04 8.99 -3.84
CA ALA A 55 -17.06 10.38 -4.33
C ALA A 55 -17.03 11.39 -3.16
N TRP A 56 -17.78 11.10 -2.09
CA TRP A 56 -17.77 11.92 -0.88
C TRP A 56 -16.38 11.94 -0.24
N LEU A 57 -15.76 10.76 -0.07
CA LEU A 57 -14.42 10.63 0.51
C LEU A 57 -13.37 11.34 -0.35
N THR A 58 -13.42 11.20 -1.67
CA THR A 58 -12.52 11.89 -2.61
C THR A 58 -12.62 13.41 -2.47
N THR A 59 -13.84 13.93 -2.38
CA THR A 59 -14.07 15.37 -2.24
C THR A 59 -13.50 15.90 -0.92
N VAL A 60 -13.80 15.22 0.19
CA VAL A 60 -13.29 15.63 1.51
C VAL A 60 -11.76 15.51 1.56
N ALA A 61 -11.19 14.40 1.06
CA ALA A 61 -9.75 14.18 1.03
C ALA A 61 -9.04 15.24 0.17
N ARG A 62 -9.60 15.63 -0.99
CA ARG A 62 -9.02 16.69 -1.82
C ARG A 62 -8.92 18.01 -1.06
N ASN A 63 -10.00 18.41 -0.38
CA ASN A 63 -10.00 19.65 0.41
C ASN A 63 -8.95 19.60 1.54
N ARG A 64 -8.83 18.47 2.24
CA ARG A 64 -7.79 18.27 3.27
C ARG A 64 -6.37 18.32 2.70
N ALA A 65 -6.15 17.71 1.53
CA ALA A 65 -4.87 17.72 0.86
C ALA A 65 -4.49 19.13 0.38
N LEU A 66 -5.43 19.88 -0.20
CA LEU A 66 -5.27 21.30 -0.56
C LEU A 66 -4.87 22.14 0.66
N ASP A 67 -5.58 21.99 1.78
CA ASP A 67 -5.29 22.73 3.01
C ASP A 67 -3.88 22.44 3.52
N ARG A 68 -3.43 21.18 3.43
CA ARG A 68 -2.07 20.79 3.81
C ARG A 68 -1.02 21.40 2.89
N LEU A 69 -1.21 21.33 1.58
CA LEU A 69 -0.28 21.92 0.60
C LEU A 69 -0.19 23.44 0.77
N ARG A 70 -1.31 24.12 1.04
CA ARG A 70 -1.32 25.56 1.37
C ARG A 70 -0.51 25.86 2.62
N ARG A 71 -0.68 25.10 3.70
CA ARG A 71 0.12 25.28 4.94
C ARG A 71 1.62 25.07 4.69
N GLU A 72 1.98 24.06 3.89
CA GLU A 72 3.38 23.77 3.53
C GLU A 72 4.02 24.87 2.67
N SER A 73 3.24 25.53 1.80
CA SER A 73 3.69 26.67 0.99
C SER A 73 3.85 27.99 1.77
N SER A 74 3.09 28.17 2.85
CA SER A 74 3.22 29.36 3.71
C SER A 74 4.47 29.33 4.61
N ARG A 75 5.17 28.19 4.68
CA ARG A 75 6.47 28.10 5.35
C ARG A 75 7.50 28.86 4.51
N PRO A 76 8.29 29.79 5.09
CA PRO A 76 9.23 30.58 4.32
C PRO A 76 10.21 29.67 3.55
N GLY A 77 10.23 29.79 2.22
CA GLY A 77 11.15 29.06 1.33
C GLY A 77 10.53 28.07 0.32
N LYS A 78 9.20 27.97 0.15
CA LYS A 78 8.58 27.09 -0.87
C LYS A 78 7.35 27.70 -1.57
N GLU A 79 7.54 28.22 -2.79
CA GLU A 79 6.47 28.67 -3.70
C GLU A 79 5.71 27.49 -4.36
N LEU A 80 5.13 26.58 -3.55
CA LEU A 80 4.45 25.40 -4.08
C LEU A 80 2.98 25.68 -4.46
N ALA A 81 2.27 26.50 -3.70
CA ALA A 81 0.80 26.60 -3.81
C ALA A 81 0.29 27.23 -5.12
N ALA A 82 0.96 28.26 -5.64
CA ALA A 82 0.54 28.92 -6.88
C ALA A 82 0.69 28.00 -8.11
N VAL A 83 1.70 27.13 -8.09
CA VAL A 83 1.95 26.17 -9.18
C VAL A 83 0.86 25.08 -9.21
N TYR A 84 0.41 24.58 -8.05
CA TYR A 84 -0.68 23.60 -8.01
C TYR A 84 -2.02 24.16 -8.49
N GLU A 85 -2.31 25.44 -8.23
CA GLU A 85 -3.55 26.10 -8.66
C GLU A 85 -3.54 26.39 -10.18
N GLN A 86 -2.39 26.77 -10.75
CA GLN A 86 -2.25 26.99 -12.20
C GLN A 86 -2.16 25.72 -13.04
N VAL A 87 -1.50 24.65 -12.56
CA VAL A 87 -1.36 23.39 -13.31
C VAL A 87 -2.66 22.56 -13.29
N ASN A 88 -3.44 22.63 -12.21
CA ASN A 88 -4.65 21.81 -12.06
C ASN A 88 -5.94 22.46 -12.58
N ALA A 89 -5.96 23.76 -12.86
CA ALA A 89 -7.11 24.41 -13.52
C ALA A 89 -7.42 23.80 -14.92
N SER A 90 -6.46 23.10 -15.51
CA SER A 90 -6.62 22.32 -16.76
C SER A 90 -7.04 20.86 -16.57
N GLU A 91 -6.96 20.29 -15.36
CA GLU A 91 -7.30 18.88 -15.06
C GLU A 91 -8.65 18.71 -14.31
N ASP A 92 -9.47 19.76 -14.22
CA ASP A 92 -10.79 19.75 -13.54
C ASP A 92 -11.88 18.89 -14.23
N ALA A 93 -11.51 18.13 -15.27
CA ALA A 93 -12.41 17.17 -15.92
C ALA A 93 -12.53 15.91 -15.05
N GLU A 94 -13.40 15.99 -14.04
CA GLU A 94 -13.98 14.88 -13.28
C GLU A 94 -12.97 13.86 -12.74
N LEU A 95 -12.53 14.07 -11.50
CA LEU A 95 -11.86 13.05 -10.69
C LEU A 95 -12.85 11.93 -10.35
N HIS A 96 -13.13 11.08 -11.34
CA HIS A 96 -13.88 9.84 -11.24
C HIS A 96 -12.95 8.72 -10.73
N PRO A 97 -13.35 7.95 -9.71
CA PRO A 97 -12.37 7.25 -8.88
C PRO A 97 -11.67 6.00 -9.43
N VAL A 98 -12.02 5.41 -10.59
CA VAL A 98 -11.62 3.99 -10.77
C VAL A 98 -11.34 3.53 -12.20
N ARG A 99 -10.05 3.27 -12.46
CA ARG A 99 -9.44 1.96 -12.79
C ARG A 99 -7.97 2.15 -13.15
N ASP A 100 -7.67 3.24 -13.85
CA ASP A 100 -6.30 3.57 -14.27
C ASP A 100 -5.46 4.04 -13.09
N ASP A 101 -6.03 4.80 -12.16
CA ASP A 101 -5.26 5.39 -11.06
C ASP A 101 -4.77 4.33 -10.07
N GLU A 102 -5.60 3.33 -9.76
CA GLU A 102 -5.19 2.22 -8.91
C GLU A 102 -4.09 1.39 -9.57
N LEU A 103 -4.18 1.16 -10.89
CA LEU A 103 -3.13 0.49 -11.65
C LEU A 103 -1.82 1.30 -11.66
N ARG A 104 -1.90 2.63 -11.87
CA ARG A 104 -0.75 3.55 -11.79
C ARG A 104 -0.09 3.49 -10.41
N MET A 105 -0.91 3.48 -9.36
CA MET A 105 -0.44 3.36 -7.98
C MET A 105 0.24 2.01 -7.76
N MET A 106 -0.30 0.92 -8.28
CA MET A 106 0.29 -0.42 -8.19
C MET A 106 1.68 -0.47 -8.86
N PHE A 107 1.83 0.08 -10.06
CA PHE A 107 3.14 0.19 -10.71
C PHE A 107 4.13 1.08 -9.95
N THR A 108 3.63 2.12 -9.27
CA THR A 108 4.49 2.99 -8.45
C THR A 108 4.96 2.26 -7.19
N CYS A 109 4.07 1.55 -6.51
CA CYS A 109 4.42 0.72 -5.35
C CYS A 109 5.38 -0.42 -5.72
N ALA A 110 5.27 -0.96 -6.94
CA ALA A 110 6.12 -2.03 -7.47
C ALA A 110 7.43 -1.53 -8.12
N HIS A 111 7.82 -0.27 -7.93
CA HIS A 111 8.99 0.29 -8.58
C HIS A 111 10.30 -0.44 -8.16
N PRO A 112 11.22 -0.77 -9.09
CA PRO A 112 12.45 -1.51 -8.78
C PRO A 112 13.42 -0.74 -7.86
N ALA A 113 13.23 0.57 -7.71
CA ALA A 113 13.97 1.36 -6.73
C ALA A 113 13.64 0.99 -5.26
N LEU A 114 12.54 0.27 -5.02
CA LEU A 114 12.12 -0.19 -3.70
C LEU A 114 12.50 -1.67 -3.52
N ASP A 115 12.93 -2.06 -2.33
CA ASP A 115 13.12 -3.48 -2.01
C ASP A 115 11.78 -4.22 -1.97
N ARG A 116 11.81 -5.55 -2.16
CA ARG A 116 10.59 -6.38 -2.26
C ARG A 116 9.70 -6.26 -1.02
N SER A 117 10.28 -6.19 0.17
CA SER A 117 9.51 -6.03 1.41
C SER A 117 8.84 -4.66 1.49
N ALA A 118 9.49 -3.60 0.99
CA ALA A 118 8.88 -2.26 0.89
C ALA A 118 7.77 -2.21 -0.15
N GLN A 119 7.97 -2.83 -1.33
CA GLN A 119 6.92 -2.93 -2.37
C GLN A 119 5.65 -3.61 -1.81
N LEU A 120 5.84 -4.73 -1.11
CA LEU A 120 4.74 -5.47 -0.49
C LEU A 120 4.02 -4.65 0.58
N ALA A 121 4.77 -4.11 1.56
CA ALA A 121 4.18 -3.35 2.66
C ALA A 121 3.43 -2.11 2.16
N LEU A 122 3.97 -1.41 1.15
CA LEU A 122 3.35 -0.23 0.58
C LEU A 122 2.07 -0.58 -0.21
N THR A 123 2.09 -1.69 -0.97
CA THR A 123 0.93 -2.17 -1.72
C THR A 123 -0.21 -2.57 -0.77
N LEU A 124 0.07 -3.36 0.26
CA LEU A 124 -0.92 -3.75 1.27
C LEU A 124 -1.52 -2.54 1.99
N ARG A 125 -0.70 -1.51 2.25
CA ARG A 125 -1.15 -0.29 2.91
C ARG A 125 -2.02 0.58 2.00
N LEU A 126 -1.55 0.88 0.79
CA LEU A 126 -2.19 1.90 -0.06
C LEU A 126 -3.31 1.34 -0.94
N ILE A 127 -3.18 0.10 -1.42
CA ILE A 127 -4.18 -0.52 -2.31
C ILE A 127 -5.20 -1.28 -1.48
N SER A 128 -4.73 -2.19 -0.63
CA SER A 128 -5.62 -3.09 0.12
C SER A 128 -6.19 -2.47 1.40
N GLY A 129 -5.71 -1.29 1.82
CA GLY A 129 -6.23 -0.58 2.99
C GLY A 129 -5.98 -1.28 4.33
N LEU A 130 -4.92 -2.09 4.42
CA LEU A 130 -4.53 -2.70 5.68
C LEU A 130 -3.88 -1.66 6.61
N THR A 131 -4.14 -1.81 7.90
CA THR A 131 -3.45 -1.11 8.97
C THR A 131 -2.02 -1.62 9.14
N VAL A 132 -1.15 -0.80 9.73
CA VAL A 132 0.23 -1.21 10.05
C VAL A 132 0.23 -2.46 10.92
N THR A 133 -0.70 -2.58 11.87
CA THR A 133 -0.91 -3.76 12.71
C THR A 133 -1.29 -5.00 11.91
N GLU A 134 -2.24 -4.89 10.97
CA GLU A 134 -2.63 -6.01 10.10
C GLU A 134 -1.44 -6.46 9.23
N ILE A 135 -0.68 -5.52 8.68
CA ILE A 135 0.50 -5.82 7.86
C ILE A 135 1.59 -6.49 8.71
N ALA A 136 1.88 -5.96 9.89
CA ALA A 136 2.86 -6.51 10.84
C ALA A 136 2.58 -7.97 11.18
N ARG A 137 1.30 -8.31 11.38
CA ARG A 137 0.86 -9.70 11.59
C ARG A 137 1.04 -10.57 10.35
N ALA A 138 0.71 -10.06 9.17
CA ALA A 138 0.87 -10.78 7.90
C ALA A 138 2.34 -11.08 7.59
N VAL A 139 3.25 -10.11 7.79
CA VAL A 139 4.67 -10.27 7.46
C VAL A 139 5.54 -10.72 8.64
N LEU A 140 4.93 -11.03 9.79
CA LEU A 140 5.60 -11.46 11.02
C LEU A 140 6.75 -10.53 11.47
N GLN A 141 6.49 -9.22 11.45
CA GLN A 141 7.44 -8.19 11.89
C GLN A 141 6.80 -7.26 12.93
N SER A 142 7.62 -6.50 13.65
CA SER A 142 7.09 -5.51 14.58
C SER A 142 6.37 -4.37 13.85
N GLU A 143 5.34 -3.80 14.47
CA GLU A 143 4.61 -2.64 13.92
C GLU A 143 5.55 -1.47 13.66
N ALA A 144 6.54 -1.25 14.53
CA ALA A 144 7.57 -0.23 14.36
C ALA A 144 8.40 -0.46 13.09
N ALA A 145 8.81 -1.71 12.81
CA ALA A 145 9.59 -2.04 11.62
C ALA A 145 8.77 -1.85 10.33
N VAL A 146 7.49 -2.27 10.34
CA VAL A 146 6.58 -2.08 9.20
C VAL A 146 6.29 -0.60 8.96
N GLY A 147 5.95 0.15 10.00
CA GLY A 147 5.67 1.59 9.92
C GLY A 147 6.88 2.36 9.37
N GLN A 148 8.07 2.12 9.91
CA GLN A 148 9.30 2.72 9.39
C GLN A 148 9.57 2.35 7.93
N ARG A 149 9.30 1.09 7.54
CA ARG A 149 9.49 0.64 6.15
C ARG A 149 8.57 1.37 5.20
N ILE A 150 7.28 1.50 5.54
CA ILE A 150 6.30 2.24 4.74
C ILE A 150 6.74 3.70 4.59
N THR A 151 7.11 4.36 5.70
CA THR A 151 7.56 5.76 5.66
C THR A 151 8.82 5.95 4.81
N ARG A 152 9.83 5.07 4.95
CA ARG A 152 11.03 5.10 4.12
C ARG A 152 10.72 4.88 2.64
N ALA A 153 9.81 3.96 2.31
CA ALA A 153 9.41 3.70 0.94
C ALA A 153 8.75 4.93 0.30
N LYS A 154 7.80 5.57 0.99
CA LYS A 154 7.16 6.83 0.53
C LYS A 154 8.17 7.95 0.35
N ASN A 155 9.08 8.13 1.30
CA ASN A 155 10.15 9.12 1.19
C ASN A 155 11.06 8.85 -0.01
N LYS A 156 11.41 7.58 -0.27
CA LYS A 156 12.23 7.20 -1.43
C LYS A 156 11.51 7.49 -2.75
N ILE A 157 10.21 7.21 -2.85
CA ILE A 157 9.38 7.56 -4.01
C ILE A 157 9.39 9.06 -4.25
N ARG A 158 9.15 9.85 -3.20
CA ARG A 158 9.15 11.32 -3.26
C ARG A 158 10.52 11.88 -3.67
N GLN A 159 11.60 11.40 -3.07
CA GLN A 159 12.96 11.88 -3.34
C GLN A 159 13.45 11.50 -4.74
N ALA A 160 13.10 10.31 -5.23
CA ALA A 160 13.43 9.85 -6.57
C ALA A 160 12.49 10.41 -7.66
N ASN A 161 11.52 11.26 -7.29
CA ASN A 161 10.51 11.85 -8.18
C ASN A 161 9.86 10.82 -9.10
N ILE A 162 9.47 9.66 -8.55
CA ILE A 162 8.89 8.57 -9.34
C ILE A 162 7.47 9.00 -9.75
N PRO A 163 7.19 9.14 -11.05
CA PRO A 163 5.90 9.63 -11.50
C PRO A 163 4.79 8.59 -11.28
N LEU A 164 3.62 9.06 -10.84
CA LEU A 164 2.42 8.23 -10.68
C LEU A 164 1.75 7.95 -12.04
N ARG A 165 2.39 7.11 -12.85
CA ARG A 165 1.93 6.76 -14.20
C ARG A 165 2.11 5.28 -14.52
N VAL A 166 1.32 4.80 -15.47
CA VAL A 166 1.57 3.49 -16.07
C VAL A 166 2.85 3.62 -16.89
N PRO A 167 3.82 2.72 -16.71
CA PRO A 167 5.04 2.72 -17.52
C PRO A 167 4.71 2.56 -19.02
N PRO A 168 5.53 3.11 -19.92
CA PRO A 168 5.40 2.82 -21.35
C PRO A 168 5.57 1.32 -21.62
N PRO A 169 4.99 0.78 -22.72
CA PRO A 169 4.95 -0.65 -23.01
C PRO A 169 6.30 -1.38 -22.91
N GLU A 170 7.37 -0.69 -23.33
CA GLU A 170 8.74 -1.19 -23.33
C GLU A 170 9.26 -1.54 -21.92
N LEU A 171 8.78 -0.83 -20.89
CA LEU A 171 9.18 -1.04 -19.49
C LEU A 171 8.21 -1.98 -18.74
N LEU A 172 7.13 -2.43 -19.39
CA LEU A 172 6.15 -3.30 -18.73
C LEU A 172 6.74 -4.68 -18.44
N ALA A 173 7.54 -5.25 -19.34
CA ALA A 173 8.09 -6.59 -19.15
C ALA A 173 8.95 -6.70 -17.87
N GLU A 174 9.71 -5.65 -17.56
CA GLU A 174 10.52 -5.56 -16.34
C GLU A 174 9.64 -5.38 -15.08
N ARG A 175 8.54 -4.64 -15.18
CA ARG A 175 7.71 -4.23 -14.04
C ARG A 175 6.56 -5.18 -13.71
N THR A 176 6.03 -5.90 -14.70
CA THR A 176 4.91 -6.84 -14.56
C THR A 176 5.17 -7.94 -13.52
N PRO A 177 6.35 -8.58 -13.44
CA PRO A 177 6.63 -9.56 -12.38
C PRO A 177 6.53 -8.99 -10.96
N HIS A 178 6.87 -7.70 -10.78
CA HIS A 178 6.77 -7.04 -9.48
C HIS A 178 5.31 -6.81 -9.08
N VAL A 179 4.49 -6.35 -10.04
CA VAL A 179 3.05 -6.15 -9.86
C VAL A 179 2.34 -7.48 -9.61
N LEU A 180 2.62 -8.52 -10.41
CA LEU A 180 2.07 -9.86 -10.20
C LEU A 180 2.46 -10.44 -8.85
N GLY A 181 3.70 -10.22 -8.40
CA GLY A 181 4.13 -10.60 -7.06
C GLY A 181 3.31 -9.90 -5.96
N CYS A 182 3.02 -8.60 -6.12
CA CYS A 182 2.20 -7.87 -5.17
C CYS A 182 0.73 -8.33 -5.20
N ILE A 183 0.15 -8.54 -6.38
CA ILE A 183 -1.21 -9.07 -6.55
C ILE A 183 -1.31 -10.47 -5.91
N TYR A 184 -0.32 -11.33 -6.17
CA TYR A 184 -0.25 -12.65 -5.57
C TYR A 184 -0.17 -12.54 -4.05
N SER A 185 0.68 -11.66 -3.50
CA SER A 185 0.74 -11.47 -2.04
C SER A 185 -0.55 -10.90 -1.46
N VAL A 186 -1.21 -9.94 -2.12
CA VAL A 186 -2.54 -9.44 -1.69
C VAL A 186 -3.56 -10.56 -1.71
N PHE A 187 -3.53 -11.44 -2.71
CA PHE A 187 -4.43 -12.59 -2.81
C PHE A 187 -4.13 -13.64 -1.75
N THR A 188 -2.85 -14.00 -1.55
CA THR A 188 -2.41 -14.97 -0.54
C THR A 188 -2.69 -14.46 0.88
N GLU A 189 -2.34 -13.22 1.20
CA GLU A 189 -2.61 -12.60 2.51
C GLU A 189 -4.10 -12.28 2.71
N GLY A 190 -4.82 -11.93 1.64
CA GLY A 190 -6.27 -11.78 1.64
C GLY A 190 -6.97 -13.10 1.97
N TYR A 191 -6.43 -14.23 1.50
CA TYR A 191 -6.89 -15.57 1.88
C TYR A 191 -6.71 -15.83 3.38
N TRP A 192 -5.58 -15.36 3.95
CA TRP A 192 -5.33 -15.46 5.38
C TRP A 192 -6.19 -14.49 6.19
N GLN A 193 -6.55 -13.30 5.70
CA GLN A 193 -7.34 -12.30 6.44
C GLN A 193 -8.86 -12.54 6.37
N CYS A 194 -9.37 -13.10 5.27
CA CYS A 194 -10.70 -13.71 5.24
C CYS A 194 -10.81 -14.88 6.25
N ARG A 195 -9.69 -15.48 6.66
CA ARG A 195 -9.62 -16.53 7.67
C ARG A 195 -9.12 -16.05 9.05
N ALA A 196 -8.40 -14.94 9.16
CA ALA A 196 -7.72 -14.51 10.39
C ALA A 196 -8.69 -13.93 11.44
N VAL A 197 -9.90 -13.53 11.02
CA VAL A 197 -11.01 -13.30 11.95
C VAL A 197 -11.43 -14.61 12.65
N LYS A 198 -11.10 -15.78 12.08
CA LYS A 198 -11.38 -17.12 12.63
C LYS A 198 -10.17 -17.88 13.17
N VAL A 199 -8.93 -17.50 12.92
CA VAL A 199 -7.76 -18.27 13.42
C VAL A 199 -7.65 -18.19 14.94
N ARG A 200 -8.01 -17.07 15.58
CA ARG A 200 -8.03 -17.00 17.06
C ARG A 200 -9.22 -17.74 17.68
N ALA A 201 -10.35 -17.84 16.97
CA ALA A 201 -11.53 -18.57 17.43
C ALA A 201 -11.39 -20.10 17.26
N LEU A 202 -10.53 -20.56 16.35
CA LEU A 202 -10.23 -22.00 16.18
C LEU A 202 -9.14 -22.48 17.14
N LEU A 203 -8.16 -21.65 17.50
CA LEU A 203 -7.10 -22.05 18.43
C LEU A 203 -7.59 -22.21 19.89
N SER A 204 -8.73 -21.61 20.26
CA SER A 204 -9.37 -21.85 21.57
C SER A 204 -10.29 -23.07 21.61
N THR A 205 -10.47 -23.78 20.48
CA THR A 205 -11.30 -25.00 20.41
C THR A 205 -10.45 -26.25 20.20
N VAL A 206 -9.11 -26.12 20.15
CA VAL A 206 -8.18 -27.24 19.92
C VAL A 206 -7.58 -27.77 21.24
N GLU A 207 -7.90 -27.18 22.40
CA GLU A 207 -7.43 -27.71 23.70
C GLU A 207 -8.24 -28.91 24.22
N ASP A 208 -9.33 -29.32 23.55
CA ASP A 208 -10.22 -30.42 24.01
C ASP A 208 -10.34 -31.62 23.05
N PHE A 209 -9.44 -31.79 22.07
CA PHE A 209 -9.48 -32.98 21.20
C PHE A 209 -8.30 -33.93 21.47
N ASP A 210 -8.48 -34.73 22.51
CA ASP A 210 -7.79 -36.01 22.68
C ASP A 210 -8.20 -36.98 21.56
N GLY A 211 -7.22 -37.66 20.98
CA GLY A 211 -7.44 -38.96 20.33
C GLY A 211 -7.60 -38.94 18.81
N ASP A 212 -6.51 -39.32 18.14
CA ASP A 212 -6.46 -40.20 16.97
C ASP A 212 -7.22 -39.78 15.69
N GLY A 213 -6.49 -39.26 14.70
CA GLY A 213 -7.03 -38.99 13.37
C GLY A 213 -6.12 -38.10 12.54
N GLY A 214 -5.10 -38.71 11.93
CA GLY A 214 -4.01 -38.05 11.22
C GLY A 214 -4.43 -37.01 10.17
N CYS A 215 -3.66 -35.91 10.12
CA CYS A 215 -3.64 -34.97 9.01
C CYS A 215 -2.20 -34.90 8.47
N VAL A 216 -1.99 -35.46 7.28
CA VAL A 216 -0.70 -35.44 6.59
C VAL A 216 -0.47 -34.04 6.04
N VAL A 217 0.45 -33.29 6.63
CA VAL A 217 0.94 -32.02 6.09
C VAL A 217 1.87 -32.37 4.92
N GLY A 218 1.42 -32.15 3.70
CA GLY A 218 2.27 -32.19 2.52
C GLY A 218 3.35 -31.11 2.62
N ALA A 219 4.59 -31.54 2.88
CA ALA A 219 5.77 -30.71 2.77
C ALA A 219 5.89 -30.19 1.33
N VAL A 220 5.88 -28.87 1.17
CA VAL A 220 6.42 -28.22 -0.03
C VAL A 220 7.93 -28.17 0.10
N ASP A 221 8.57 -29.30 -0.20
CA ASP A 221 9.97 -29.32 -0.64
C ASP A 221 10.02 -28.74 -2.06
N GLY A 222 10.81 -27.69 -2.25
CA GLY A 222 10.87 -26.97 -3.52
C GLY A 222 11.80 -25.77 -3.54
N ALA A 223 13.07 -26.00 -3.19
CA ALA A 223 14.26 -25.29 -3.70
C ALA A 223 14.18 -23.77 -3.91
N PHE A 224 14.50 -22.99 -2.86
CA PHE A 224 15.15 -21.69 -3.01
C PHE A 224 16.63 -21.86 -2.62
N SER A 225 17.48 -22.15 -3.61
CA SER A 225 18.94 -22.23 -3.38
C SER A 225 19.53 -20.82 -3.28
N PRO A 226 20.33 -20.51 -2.24
CA PRO A 226 20.99 -19.22 -2.11
C PRO A 226 22.35 -19.27 -2.84
N VAL A 227 22.51 -18.51 -3.92
CA VAL A 227 23.84 -18.26 -4.49
C VAL A 227 24.51 -17.14 -3.68
N LEU A 228 25.17 -17.53 -2.60
CA LEU A 228 26.32 -16.81 -2.05
C LEU A 228 27.54 -17.71 -2.22
N GLY A 229 28.36 -17.41 -3.23
CA GLY A 229 29.67 -18.03 -3.44
C GLY A 229 30.75 -16.96 -3.33
N ASN A 230 31.29 -16.79 -2.11
CA ASN A 230 32.62 -16.22 -1.91
C ASN A 230 33.64 -17.26 -2.38
N GLY A 231 34.43 -16.94 -3.40
CA GLY A 231 35.61 -17.70 -3.80
C GLY A 231 36.86 -16.97 -3.37
N ALA A 232 37.34 -17.25 -2.16
CA ALA A 232 38.74 -17.08 -1.80
C ALA A 232 39.42 -18.44 -2.00
N PHE A 233 40.44 -18.50 -2.85
CA PHE A 233 41.41 -19.60 -2.86
C PHE A 233 42.80 -19.00 -2.67
N ASP A 234 43.44 -19.43 -1.59
CA ASP A 234 44.82 -19.18 -1.21
C ASP A 234 45.67 -20.37 -1.68
N HIS A 235 46.89 -20.09 -2.16
CA HIS A 235 48.16 -20.70 -1.71
C HIS A 235 49.25 -20.75 -2.80
N SER A 236 50.25 -19.88 -2.58
CA SER A 236 51.70 -20.13 -2.57
C SER A 236 52.41 -20.89 -3.72
N GLY A 237 53.47 -20.26 -4.26
CA GLY A 237 54.74 -20.95 -4.51
C GLY A 237 55.44 -20.79 -5.87
N THR A 238 56.38 -19.84 -5.93
CA THR A 238 57.77 -20.02 -6.41
C THR A 238 58.11 -20.38 -7.88
N ARG A 239 58.85 -19.43 -8.51
CA ARG A 239 59.92 -19.51 -9.55
C ARG A 239 59.69 -20.34 -10.84
N ALA A 240 59.79 -19.65 -11.97
CA ALA A 240 60.95 -19.67 -12.87
C ALA A 240 61.02 -18.35 -13.64
#